data_AF-A0A0F8WN04-F1
#
_entry.id   AF-A0A0F8WN04-F1
#
_cell.length_a   1.000
_cell.length_b   1.000
_cell.length_c   1.000
_cell.angle_alpha   90.00
_cell.angle_beta   90.00
_cell.angle_gamma   90.00
#
_symmetry.space_group_name_H-M   'P 1'
#
loop_
_entity.id
_entity.type
_entity.pdbx_description
1 polymer ?
#
loop_
_entity_poly.entity_id
_entity_poly.type
_entity_poly.pdbx_seq_one_letter_code
_entity_poly.pdbx_strand_id
1 'polypeptide(L)'
;FKELKSDLGIRPVYHHKEERVDAHIFVAFLSYCLQATLRQKLRNDASGLTSQAVLETLSRIQLLNVSIPTQDGRTLRMQRYTQAEVEHELILEKLNLTLPPQAPPKIYSEQVNN
;
A
#
# COMPACT_ATOMS: atom_id res chain seq x y z
N PHE A 1 -19.02 1.92 10.40
CA PHE A 1 -18.26 3.15 10.06
C PHE A 1 -17.24 3.57 11.11
N LYS A 2 -17.55 3.55 12.42
CA LYS A 2 -16.60 3.97 13.46
C LYS A 2 -15.38 3.04 13.56
N GLU A 3 -15.61 1.74 13.56
CA GLU A 3 -14.53 0.73 13.58
C GLU A 3 -13.71 0.75 12.28
N LEU A 4 -14.37 0.82 11.12
CA LEU A 4 -13.69 0.89 9.82
C LEU A 4 -12.75 2.12 9.68
N LYS A 5 -13.15 3.28 10.23
CA LYS A 5 -12.32 4.49 10.26
C LYS A 5 -11.12 4.34 11.19
N SER A 6 -11.31 3.63 12.30
CA SER A 6 -10.24 3.29 13.24
C SER A 6 -9.25 2.32 12.61
N ASP A 7 -9.73 1.27 11.94
CA ASP A 7 -8.92 0.25 11.29
C ASP A 7 -8.13 0.77 10.08
N LEU A 8 -8.65 1.77 9.38
CA LEU A 8 -7.93 2.44 8.29
C LEU A 8 -7.09 3.65 8.77
N GLY A 9 -7.12 4.01 10.06
CA GLY A 9 -6.41 5.18 10.59
C GLY A 9 -6.89 6.52 10.03
N ILE A 10 -8.11 6.58 9.48
CA ILE A 10 -8.65 7.78 8.82
C ILE A 10 -9.33 8.69 9.86
N ARG A 11 -8.94 9.97 9.90
CA ARG A 11 -9.59 10.98 10.74
C ARG A 11 -11.11 11.05 10.49
N PRO A 12 -11.95 11.32 11.51
CA PRO A 12 -13.37 11.53 11.31
C PRO A 12 -13.62 12.68 10.32
N VAL A 13 -14.07 12.35 9.10
CA VAL A 13 -14.54 13.35 8.14
C VAL A 13 -16.03 13.59 8.40
N TYR A 14 -16.39 14.82 8.74
CA TYR A 14 -17.77 15.27 8.90
C TYR A 14 -18.25 15.81 7.55
N HIS A 15 -19.25 15.15 6.96
CA HIS A 15 -19.74 15.45 5.61
C HIS A 15 -21.08 16.19 5.77
N HIS A 16 -21.17 17.42 5.28
CA HIS A 16 -22.39 18.24 5.33
C HIS A 16 -23.03 18.45 3.95
N LYS A 17 -22.37 17.99 2.87
CA LYS A 17 -22.88 18.06 1.49
C LYS A 17 -23.20 16.65 0.99
N GLU A 18 -24.34 16.47 0.31
CA GLU A 18 -24.84 15.16 -0.14
C GLU A 18 -23.80 14.39 -0.97
N GLU A 19 -23.18 15.01 -1.97
CA GLU A 19 -22.14 14.39 -2.81
C GLU A 19 -20.96 13.80 -2.00
N ARG A 20 -20.61 14.45 -0.88
CA ARG A 20 -19.52 14.04 -0.01
C ARG A 20 -19.93 12.85 0.87
N VAL A 21 -21.22 12.74 1.21
CA VAL A 21 -21.79 11.59 1.91
C VAL A 21 -21.78 10.36 1.01
N ASP A 22 -22.20 10.50 -0.24
CA ASP A 22 -22.22 9.38 -1.20
C ASP A 22 -20.82 8.82 -1.46
N ALA A 23 -19.85 9.70 -1.74
CA ALA A 23 -18.45 9.30 -1.89
C ALA A 23 -17.90 8.60 -0.63
N HIS A 24 -18.29 9.07 0.57
CA HIS A 24 -17.86 8.46 1.82
C HIS A 24 -18.43 7.06 2.02
N ILE A 25 -19.73 6.88 1.75
CA ILE A 25 -20.39 5.58 1.82
C ILE A 25 -19.73 4.61 0.85
N PHE A 26 -19.45 5.06 -0.38
CA PHE A 26 -18.78 4.25 -1.39
C PHE A 26 -17.39 3.77 -0.94
N VAL A 27 -16.53 4.69 -0.50
CA VAL A 27 -15.17 4.34 -0.05
C VAL A 27 -15.21 3.45 1.20
N ALA A 28 -16.13 3.69 2.13
CA ALA A 28 -16.28 2.83 3.30
C ALA A 28 -16.79 1.44 2.94
N PHE A 29 -17.70 1.32 1.98
CA PHE A 29 -18.14 0.02 1.49
C PHE A 29 -16.99 -0.76 0.86
N LEU A 30 -16.18 -0.11 0.01
CA LEU A 30 -14.98 -0.73 -0.58
C LEU A 30 -13.97 -1.19 0.48
N SER A 31 -13.70 -0.34 1.47
CA SER A 31 -12.82 -0.68 2.59
C SER A 31 -13.34 -1.87 3.39
N TYR A 32 -14.66 -1.93 3.65
CA TYR A 32 -15.28 -3.08 4.31
C TYR A 32 -15.18 -4.35 3.49
N CYS A 33 -15.45 -4.29 2.18
CA CYS A 33 -15.29 -5.44 1.29
C CYS A 33 -13.85 -5.95 1.32
N LEU A 34 -12.85 -5.07 1.22
CA LEU A 34 -11.44 -5.44 1.29
C LEU A 34 -11.10 -6.13 2.61
N GLN A 35 -11.54 -5.55 3.74
CA GLN A 35 -11.30 -6.11 5.06
C GLN A 35 -11.98 -7.47 5.26
N ALA A 36 -13.23 -7.61 4.82
CA ALA A 36 -13.99 -8.85 4.91
C ALA A 36 -13.35 -9.95 4.04
N THR A 37 -12.92 -9.63 2.82
CA THR A 37 -12.20 -10.56 1.94
C THR A 37 -10.87 -10.99 2.54
N LEU A 38 -10.08 -10.06 3.06
CA LEU A 38 -8.81 -10.38 3.71
C LEU A 38 -9.02 -11.27 4.93
N ARG A 39 -10.02 -10.95 5.77
CA ARG A 39 -10.37 -11.77 6.93
C ARG A 39 -10.79 -13.19 6.53
N GLN A 40 -11.54 -13.34 5.43
CA GLN A 40 -11.92 -14.66 4.94
C GLN A 40 -10.72 -15.46 4.42
N LYS A 41 -9.78 -14.83 3.71
CA LYS A 41 -8.53 -15.48 3.30
C LYS A 41 -7.70 -15.93 4.50
N LEU A 42 -7.51 -15.05 5.48
CA LEU A 42 -6.76 -15.37 6.70
C LEU A 42 -7.40 -16.50 7.52
N ARG A 43 -8.73 -16.64 7.53
CA ARG A 43 -9.38 -17.79 8.21
C ARG A 43 -8.97 -19.14 7.60
N ASN A 44 -8.73 -19.18 6.29
CA ASN A 44 -8.36 -20.41 5.60
C ASN A 44 -6.87 -20.73 5.77
N ASP A 45 -6.01 -19.71 5.66
CA ASP A 45 -4.57 -19.93 5.49
C ASP A 45 -3.72 -19.48 6.72
N ALA A 46 -4.30 -18.69 7.63
CA ALA A 46 -3.58 -18.04 8.74
C ALA A 46 -4.48 -17.71 9.95
N SER A 47 -5.16 -18.70 10.52
CA SER A 47 -6.24 -18.51 11.51
C SER A 47 -5.88 -17.74 12.80
N GLY A 48 -4.59 -17.52 13.08
CA GLY A 48 -4.09 -16.73 14.21
C GLY A 48 -3.84 -15.23 13.93
N LEU A 49 -3.97 -14.77 12.68
CA LEU A 49 -3.71 -13.38 12.30
C LEU A 49 -5.00 -12.58 12.11
N THR A 50 -5.02 -11.33 12.58
CA THR A 50 -6.10 -10.37 12.29
C THR A 50 -5.82 -9.62 11.00
N SER A 51 -6.86 -9.25 10.27
CA SER A 51 -6.72 -8.43 9.04
C SER A 51 -6.02 -7.10 9.30
N GLN A 52 -6.26 -6.51 10.48
CA GLN A 52 -5.62 -5.27 10.89
C GLN A 52 -4.10 -5.44 11.07
N ALA A 53 -3.66 -6.43 11.85
CA ALA A 53 -2.24 -6.68 12.08
C ALA A 53 -1.48 -7.01 10.78
N VAL A 54 -2.15 -7.74 9.88
CA VAL A 54 -1.59 -8.05 8.55
C VAL A 54 -1.42 -6.78 7.72
N LEU A 55 -2.44 -5.92 7.65
CA LEU A 55 -2.33 -4.65 6.91
C LEU A 55 -1.30 -3.72 7.54
N GLU A 56 -1.25 -3.61 8.87
CA GLU A 56 -0.25 -2.81 9.58
C GLU A 56 1.17 -3.30 9.29
N THR A 57 1.38 -4.62 9.24
CA THR A 57 2.67 -5.22 8.91
C THR A 57 3.04 -4.97 7.46
N LEU A 58 2.18 -5.34 6.50
CA LEU A 58 2.44 -5.10 5.08
C LEU A 58 2.61 -3.61 4.75
N SER A 59 2.00 -2.71 5.52
CA SER A 59 2.17 -1.27 5.34
C SER A 59 3.59 -0.79 5.59
N ARG A 60 4.44 -1.55 6.30
CA ARG A 60 5.86 -1.20 6.47
C ARG A 60 6.68 -1.41 5.20
N ILE A 61 6.18 -2.15 4.21
CA ILE A 61 6.77 -2.19 2.87
C ILE A 61 6.40 -0.89 2.14
N GLN A 62 7.38 -0.02 1.95
CA GLN A 62 7.20 1.31 1.36
C GLN A 62 7.69 1.34 -0.07
N LEU A 63 6.90 1.92 -0.99
CA LEU A 63 7.32 2.19 -2.36
C LEU A 63 7.95 3.58 -2.46
N LEU A 64 9.19 3.64 -2.92
CA LEU A 64 10.03 4.83 -2.99
C LEU A 64 10.31 5.21 -4.45
N ASN A 65 10.26 6.51 -4.74
CA ASN A 65 10.80 7.07 -5.98
C ASN A 65 12.22 7.56 -5.70
N VAL A 66 13.21 6.85 -6.23
CA VAL A 66 14.63 7.13 -6.02
C VAL A 66 15.16 7.91 -7.22
N SER A 67 15.76 9.07 -6.97
CA SER A 67 16.45 9.90 -7.97
C SER A 67 17.89 10.12 -7.52
N ILE A 68 18.86 9.67 -8.32
CA ILE A 68 20.30 9.76 -8.01
C ILE A 68 20.98 10.55 -9.13
N PRO A 69 21.65 11.68 -8.82
CA PRO A 69 22.46 12.39 -9.81
C PRO A 69 23.73 11.57 -10.11
N THR A 70 24.08 11.48 -11.39
CA THR A 70 25.33 10.84 -11.85
C THR A 70 26.41 11.89 -12.07
N GLN A 71 27.67 11.49 -12.07
CA GLN A 71 28.81 12.39 -12.30
C GLN A 71 28.76 13.05 -13.69
N ASP A 72 28.12 12.42 -14.67
CA ASP A 72 27.99 12.92 -16.04
C ASP A 72 26.80 13.89 -16.23
N GLY A 73 26.20 14.41 -15.14
CA GLY A 73 25.06 15.33 -15.21
C GLY A 73 23.72 14.68 -15.60
N ARG A 74 23.66 13.35 -15.71
CA ARG A 74 22.40 12.60 -15.93
C ARG A 74 21.75 12.24 -14.59
N THR A 75 20.44 12.01 -14.58
CA THR A 75 19.70 11.54 -13.39
C THR A 75 19.22 10.11 -13.57
N LEU A 76 19.61 9.24 -12.65
CA LEU A 76 19.08 7.89 -12.50
C LEU A 76 17.76 7.95 -11.74
N ARG A 77 16.64 7.53 -12.34
CA ARG A 77 15.34 7.46 -11.69
C ARG A 77 14.84 6.01 -11.66
N MET A 78 14.37 5.58 -10.49
CA MET A 78 13.82 4.24 -10.32
C MET A 78 12.78 4.19 -9.20
N GLN A 79 11.79 3.30 -9.34
CA GLN A 79 10.84 2.98 -8.29
C GLN A 79 11.29 1.71 -7.57
N ARG A 80 11.44 1.77 -6.25
CA ARG A 80 11.93 0.65 -5.43
C ARG A 80 11.05 0.48 -4.22
N TYR A 81 10.65 -0.74 -3.89
CA TYR A 81 10.08 -0.99 -2.57
C TYR A 81 11.18 -1.33 -1.56
N THR A 82 10.91 -1.09 -0.27
CA THR A 82 11.81 -1.49 0.82
C THR A 82 11.88 -3.01 0.93
N GLN A 83 13.06 -3.54 1.29
CA GLN A 83 13.24 -4.97 1.47
C GLN A 83 12.26 -5.50 2.53
N ALA A 84 11.60 -6.62 2.22
CA ALA A 84 10.72 -7.30 3.15
C ALA A 84 11.55 -7.91 4.30
N GLU A 85 11.16 -7.60 5.54
CA GLU A 85 11.64 -8.29 6.73
C GLU A 85 10.92 -9.64 6.94
N VAL A 86 11.45 -10.48 7.85
CA VAL A 86 10.96 -11.85 8.12
C VAL A 86 9.46 -11.92 8.39
N GLU A 87 8.92 -10.96 9.13
CA GLU A 87 7.48 -10.89 9.43
C GLU A 87 6.62 -10.67 8.18
N HIS A 88 7.13 -9.93 7.20
CA HIS A 88 6.44 -9.71 5.94
C HIS A 88 6.46 -10.96 5.09
N GLU A 89 7.62 -11.63 5.01
CA GLU A 89 7.78 -12.88 4.25
C GLU A 89 6.83 -13.95 4.76
N LEU A 90 6.70 -14.10 6.08
CA LEU A 90 5.76 -15.05 6.69
C LEU A 90 4.30 -14.77 6.29
N ILE A 91 3.90 -13.50 6.24
CA ILE A 91 2.55 -13.11 5.82
C ILE A 91 2.34 -13.36 4.33
N LEU A 92 3.32 -13.00 3.50
CA LEU A 92 3.29 -13.19 2.06
C LEU A 92 3.18 -14.68 1.71
N GLU A 93 3.95 -15.54 2.38
CA GLU A 93 3.90 -16.99 2.23
C GLU A 93 2.52 -17.54 2.60
N LYS A 94 1.99 -17.17 3.78
CA LYS A 94 0.67 -17.63 4.22
C LYS A 94 -0.47 -17.17 3.31
N LEU A 95 -0.36 -15.99 2.71
CA LEU A 95 -1.36 -15.48 1.77
C LEU A 95 -1.11 -15.94 0.32
N ASN A 96 -0.06 -16.72 0.09
CA ASN A 96 0.40 -17.13 -1.24
C ASN A 96 0.58 -15.93 -2.19
N LEU A 97 1.25 -14.89 -1.71
CA LEU A 97 1.53 -13.65 -2.41
C LEU A 97 3.03 -13.49 -2.66
N THR A 98 3.37 -12.99 -3.84
CA THR A 98 4.74 -12.62 -4.20
C THR A 98 4.79 -11.12 -4.49
N LEU A 99 5.82 -10.43 -3.99
CA LEU A 99 6.04 -9.03 -4.35
C LEU A 99 6.29 -8.90 -5.86
N PRO A 100 5.79 -7.84 -6.50
CA PRO A 100 5.98 -7.64 -7.93
C PRO A 100 7.46 -7.46 -8.27
N PRO A 101 7.90 -7.81 -9.49
CA PRO A 101 9.26 -7.55 -9.94
C PRO A 101 9.53 -6.04 -10.00
N GLN A 102 10.72 -5.62 -9.56
CA GLN A 102 11.12 -4.21 -9.60
C GLN A 102 11.65 -3.84 -10.99
N ALA A 103 11.10 -2.79 -11.59
CA ALA A 103 11.51 -2.35 -12.93
C ALA A 103 13.01 -1.95 -12.96
N PRO A 104 13.74 -2.19 -14.06
CA PRO A 104 15.13 -1.77 -14.16
C PRO A 104 15.25 -0.25 -14.03
N PRO A 105 16.37 0.25 -13.47
CA PRO A 105 16.56 1.68 -13.28
C PRO A 105 16.75 2.38 -14.63
N LYS A 106 16.20 3.59 -14.79
CA LYS A 106 16.24 4.35 -16.05
C LYS A 106 17.09 5.60 -15.88
N ILE A 107 17.95 5.88 -16.84
CA ILE A 107 18.77 7.09 -16.87
C ILE A 107 18.08 8.11 -17.76
N TYR A 108 17.91 9.32 -17.24
CA TYR A 108 17.38 10.46 -17.96
C TYR A 108 18.46 11.52 -18.06
N SER A 109 18.72 12.04 -19.26
CA SER A 109 19.41 13.30 -19.45
C SER A 109 18.43 14.43 -19.16
N GLU A 110 18.84 15.47 -18.44
CA GLU A 110 18.06 16.72 -18.45
C GLU A 110 18.06 17.24 -19.88
N GLN A 111 16.90 17.22 -20.55
CA GLN A 111 16.74 18.05 -21.73
C GLN A 111 16.79 19.50 -21.24
N VAL A 112 17.88 20.18 -21.56
CA VAL A 112 17.94 21.64 -21.53
C VAL A 112 16.88 22.12 -22.51
N ASN A 113 15.69 22.44 -21.99
CA ASN A 113 14.68 23.18 -22.74
C ASN A 113 15.29 24.55 -23.04
N ASN A 114 15.60 24.79 -24.31
CA ASN A 114 16.05 26.06 -24.85
C ASN A 114 14.85 26.81 -25.43
#